data_AF-A0A973XT10-F1
#
_entry.id   AF-A0A973XT10-F1
#
_cell.length_a   1.000
_cell.length_b   1.000
_cell.length_c   1.000
_cell.angle_alpha   90.00
_cell.angle_beta   90.00
_cell.angle_gamma   90.00
#
_symmetry.space_group_name_H-M   'P 1'
#
loop_
_entity.id
_entity.type
_entity.pdbx_description
1 polymer ?
#
loop_
_entity_poly.entity_id
_entity_poly.type
_entity_poly.pdbx_seq_one_letter_code
_entity_poly.pdbx_strand_id
1 'polypeptide(L)'
;MSERWAVAADGDGARLVPLGPDGLPAGPVVTEPDLVEAVRSRPAVGRWVWRSTAEIYPRLLAAGVRVERCYDIEDAELLLLGHEGRLGEPRSAAAAWARLRNAPVPPDPPARAAVPGSQAPLFEPQPAPLPLEALLEVYAGQQRRHDAAGHPGRMRLLTAAESAGMLVAAEMHRAGLPWRADVHREVLHELLGERYAGGGEPRRLAELADEVSAAFGRRVRPDLPADVVKAFAGAGIKVRSTRRWELAEVDHPAVDPLIRYKKLYRIWTAHGWSWLQDWVRDGRFRPEYQPGGTVSGRWTTNGGGALQIPKVIRRAVVADEGWRLVVADADQMEPRVLAAISRDRGLMEVAGHDGDLYTALSDRGFSGDRAHAKLALLGAIYGQTSGDGLKNLAALRRRFPRAVAYVDEAAKAGEEGRRVRTWLGRTSPGAEETGVEEAGIPQEDDEDRGRFSSSDARARGRFTRNFVVQGSAADWALLMLAALRRSTAGMRAELVFFQHDEVIVHCPVEETEAVTRAIREAGTLAGRLAFGDTPVRFPFTVAVVERYADAK
;
A
#
# COMPACT_ATOMS: atom_id res chain seq x y z
N MET A 1 10.58 7.60 30.37
CA MET A 1 9.47 7.03 29.57
C MET A 1 8.64 8.19 29.06
N SER A 2 8.29 8.22 27.78
CA SER A 2 7.45 9.29 27.25
C SER A 2 6.04 9.21 27.82
N GLU A 3 5.48 10.34 28.21
CA GLU A 3 4.13 10.45 28.75
C GLU A 3 3.08 9.96 27.74
N ARG A 4 2.03 9.27 28.21
CA ARG A 4 0.94 8.74 27.40
C ARG A 4 -0.38 9.33 27.89
N TRP A 5 -1.24 9.74 26.97
CA TRP A 5 -2.55 10.28 27.30
C TRP A 5 -3.64 9.65 26.44
N ALA A 6 -4.77 9.33 27.05
CA ALA A 6 -6.00 9.04 26.32
C ALA A 6 -6.76 10.33 26.05
N VAL A 7 -7.39 10.43 24.88
CA VAL A 7 -8.29 11.52 24.54
C VAL A 7 -9.55 10.98 23.87
N ALA A 8 -10.71 11.41 24.38
CA ALA A 8 -12.01 11.24 23.76
C ALA A 8 -12.53 12.63 23.36
N ALA A 9 -12.71 12.84 22.05
CA ALA A 9 -13.28 14.07 21.53
C ALA A 9 -14.81 14.10 21.76
N ASP A 10 -15.34 15.25 22.12
CA ASP A 10 -16.77 15.49 22.33
C ASP A 10 -17.16 16.83 21.69
N GLY A 11 -17.64 16.78 20.45
CA GLY A 11 -17.84 17.97 19.62
C GLY A 11 -16.54 18.76 19.44
N ASP A 12 -16.55 20.02 19.89
CA ASP A 12 -15.34 20.85 19.88
C ASP A 12 -14.37 20.52 21.02
N GLY A 13 -14.86 19.99 22.14
CA GLY A 13 -14.07 19.70 23.34
C GLY A 13 -13.43 18.33 23.38
N ALA A 14 -12.78 18.04 24.52
CA ALA A 14 -12.09 16.78 24.77
C ALA A 14 -12.06 16.41 26.25
N ARG A 15 -12.22 15.12 26.55
CA ARG A 15 -11.92 14.55 27.86
C ARG A 15 -10.62 13.75 27.77
N LEU A 16 -9.67 14.03 28.66
CA LEU A 16 -8.31 13.51 28.59
C LEU A 16 -7.88 12.93 29.93
N VAL A 17 -7.01 11.92 29.91
CA VAL A 17 -6.44 11.36 31.15
C VAL A 17 -5.02 10.84 30.88
N PRO A 18 -4.05 11.08 31.79
CA PRO A 18 -2.74 10.46 31.68
C PRO A 18 -2.86 8.94 31.91
N LEU A 19 -2.05 8.17 31.20
CA LEU A 19 -2.05 6.71 31.25
C LEU A 19 -0.76 6.17 31.85
N GLY A 20 -0.90 5.16 32.69
CA GLY A 20 0.19 4.36 33.23
C GLY A 20 0.82 3.42 32.19
N PRO A 21 1.93 2.75 32.54
CA PRO A 21 2.57 1.76 31.67
C PRO A 21 1.65 0.59 31.29
N ASP A 22 0.75 0.21 32.21
CA ASP A 22 -0.31 -0.81 32.10
C ASP A 22 -1.50 -0.36 31.23
N GLY A 23 -1.55 0.92 30.87
CA GLY A 23 -2.63 1.51 30.10
C GLY A 23 -3.85 1.90 30.92
N LEU A 24 -3.77 1.85 32.25
CA LEU A 24 -4.81 2.35 33.15
C LEU A 24 -4.64 3.85 33.41
N PRO A 25 -5.71 4.57 33.81
CA PRO A 25 -5.61 5.95 34.25
C PRO A 25 -4.58 6.14 35.37
N ALA A 26 -3.66 7.09 35.17
CA ALA A 26 -2.60 7.43 36.13
C ALA A 26 -2.84 8.79 36.82
N GLY A 27 -4.02 9.38 36.64
CA GLY A 27 -4.35 10.71 37.16
C GLY A 27 -5.83 11.07 36.94
N PRO A 28 -6.23 12.30 37.32
CA PRO A 28 -7.60 12.76 37.15
C PRO A 28 -7.94 12.97 35.67
N VAL A 29 -9.22 12.79 35.33
CA VAL A 29 -9.76 13.19 34.03
C VAL A 29 -9.80 14.71 33.95
N VAL A 30 -9.27 15.26 32.86
CA VAL A 30 -9.32 16.69 32.52
C VAL A 30 -10.32 16.88 31.39
N THR A 31 -11.18 17.87 31.51
CA THR A 31 -12.10 18.28 30.45
C THR A 31 -11.63 19.60 29.87
N GLU A 32 -11.45 19.65 28.56
CA GLU A 32 -11.00 20.83 27.82
C GLU A 32 -12.08 21.23 26.81
N PRO A 33 -12.34 22.54 26.63
CA PRO A 33 -13.37 23.03 25.71
C PRO A 33 -12.97 22.92 24.24
N ASP A 34 -11.67 22.75 23.95
CA ASP A 34 -11.16 22.60 22.59
C ASP A 34 -10.09 21.49 22.51
N LEU A 35 -10.31 20.53 21.61
CA LEU A 35 -9.40 19.41 21.36
C LEU A 35 -8.02 19.87 20.89
N VAL A 36 -7.93 20.90 20.05
CA VAL A 36 -6.66 21.35 19.48
C VAL A 36 -5.78 21.95 20.57
N GLU A 37 -6.32 22.85 21.38
CA GLU A 37 -5.62 23.45 22.52
C GLU A 37 -5.28 22.40 23.58
N ALA A 38 -6.15 21.41 23.80
CA ALA A 38 -5.87 20.31 24.71
C ALA A 38 -4.60 19.55 24.33
N VAL A 39 -4.41 19.29 23.03
CA VAL A 39 -3.19 18.62 22.51
C VAL A 39 -2.01 19.59 22.47
N ARG A 40 -2.20 20.82 21.97
CA ARG A 40 -1.14 21.82 21.80
C ARG A 40 -0.48 22.21 23.12
N SER A 41 -1.26 22.35 24.19
CA SER A 41 -0.78 22.71 25.53
C SER A 41 0.03 21.60 26.22
N ARG A 42 0.13 20.39 25.61
CA ARG A 42 0.77 19.21 26.19
C ARG A 42 1.89 18.65 25.29
N PRO A 43 2.94 19.44 24.98
CA PRO A 43 4.02 19.01 24.07
C PRO A 43 4.88 17.86 24.62
N ALA A 44 4.83 17.60 25.93
CA ALA A 44 5.56 16.49 26.57
C ALA A 44 4.95 15.10 26.30
N VAL A 45 3.71 15.05 25.77
CA VAL A 45 3.01 13.80 25.48
C VAL A 45 3.62 13.13 24.26
N GLY A 46 4.35 12.05 24.49
CA GLY A 46 5.00 11.32 23.41
C GLY A 46 4.10 10.29 22.72
N ARG A 47 2.96 9.92 23.31
CA ARG A 47 1.96 9.06 22.64
C ARG A 47 0.53 9.42 23.05
N TRP A 48 -0.30 9.70 22.06
CA TRP A 48 -1.74 9.88 22.22
C TRP A 48 -2.48 8.57 21.97
N VAL A 49 -3.48 8.25 22.78
CA VAL A 49 -4.39 7.11 22.60
C VAL A 49 -5.76 7.68 22.29
N TRP A 50 -6.32 7.30 21.15
CA TRP A 50 -7.61 7.81 20.74
C TRP A 50 -8.37 6.80 19.89
N ARG A 51 -9.66 7.06 19.68
CA ARG A 51 -10.55 6.19 18.93
C ARG A 51 -10.03 5.94 17.50
N SER A 52 -9.92 7.00 16.71
CA SER A 52 -9.58 6.96 15.29
C SER A 52 -8.74 8.16 14.90
N THR A 53 -7.59 7.88 14.29
CA THR A 53 -6.65 8.86 13.77
C THR A 53 -7.25 9.62 12.59
N ALA A 54 -8.06 8.93 11.76
CA ALA A 54 -8.73 9.54 10.62
C ALA A 54 -9.76 10.60 11.04
N GLU A 55 -10.36 10.47 12.23
CA GLU A 55 -11.30 11.47 12.77
C GLU A 55 -10.59 12.63 13.48
N ILE A 56 -9.55 12.34 14.26
CA ILE A 56 -8.93 13.34 15.15
C ILE A 56 -7.80 14.11 14.48
N TYR A 57 -6.91 13.41 13.79
CA TYR A 57 -5.63 13.99 13.39
C TYR A 57 -5.75 15.04 12.27
N PRO A 58 -6.66 14.91 11.28
CA PRO A 58 -6.88 15.98 10.30
C PRO A 58 -7.26 17.32 10.93
N ARG A 59 -8.07 17.33 12.01
CA ARG A 59 -8.43 18.55 12.73
C ARG A 59 -7.23 19.19 13.44
N LEU A 60 -6.36 18.37 14.05
CA LEU A 60 -5.11 18.84 14.65
C LEU A 60 -4.16 19.41 13.60
N LEU A 61 -3.99 18.70 12.48
CA LEU A 61 -3.16 19.13 11.35
C LEU A 61 -3.66 20.44 10.74
N ALA A 62 -4.97 20.61 10.58
CA ALA A 62 -5.59 21.86 10.11
C ALA A 62 -5.13 23.07 10.93
N ALA A 63 -4.97 22.89 12.25
CA ALA A 63 -4.51 23.90 13.18
C ALA A 63 -2.98 23.91 13.42
N GLY A 64 -2.21 23.22 12.58
CA GLY A 64 -0.74 23.19 12.65
C GLY A 64 -0.17 22.34 13.80
N VAL A 65 -0.97 21.49 14.44
CA VAL A 65 -0.53 20.63 15.55
C VAL A 65 -0.16 19.25 15.02
N ARG A 66 1.11 18.87 15.15
CA ARG A 66 1.60 17.51 14.84
C ARG A 66 1.85 16.75 16.14
N VAL A 67 1.50 15.47 16.17
CA VAL A 67 1.79 14.58 17.31
C VAL A 67 2.93 13.64 16.98
N GLU A 68 3.77 13.28 17.96
CA GLU A 68 4.90 12.40 17.71
C GLU A 68 4.44 10.97 17.37
N ARG A 69 3.60 10.38 18.24
CA ARG A 69 3.05 9.03 18.08
C ARG A 69 1.59 9.01 18.51
N CYS A 70 0.83 8.09 17.94
CA CYS A 70 -0.48 7.72 18.43
C CYS A 70 -0.59 6.21 18.68
N TYR A 71 -1.69 5.82 19.30
CA TYR A 71 -2.24 4.48 19.30
C TYR A 71 -3.69 4.65 18.84
N ASP A 72 -3.97 4.06 17.68
CA ASP A 72 -5.30 4.04 17.08
C ASP A 72 -6.04 2.79 17.56
N ILE A 73 -7.17 2.99 18.25
CA ILE A 73 -7.93 1.89 18.86
C ILE A 73 -8.59 1.01 17.79
N GLU A 74 -9.13 1.60 16.73
CA GLU A 74 -9.86 0.86 15.69
C GLU A 74 -8.90 0.10 14.76
N ASP A 75 -7.72 0.64 14.47
CA ASP A 75 -6.69 -0.10 13.74
C ASP A 75 -6.05 -1.20 14.58
N ALA A 76 -5.81 -0.95 15.87
CA ALA A 76 -5.35 -1.99 16.78
C ALA A 76 -6.36 -3.14 16.88
N GLU A 77 -7.65 -2.82 16.91
CA GLU A 77 -8.72 -3.82 16.97
C GLU A 77 -8.70 -4.72 15.73
N LEU A 78 -8.53 -4.15 14.53
CA LEU A 78 -8.41 -4.92 13.28
C LEU A 78 -7.31 -5.97 13.35
N LEU A 79 -6.12 -5.55 13.78
CA LEU A 79 -4.95 -6.42 13.88
C LEU A 79 -5.17 -7.53 14.93
N LEU A 80 -5.74 -7.20 16.08
CA LEU A 80 -5.98 -8.14 17.18
C LEU A 80 -7.08 -9.14 16.85
N LEU A 81 -8.17 -8.71 16.19
CA LEU A 81 -9.21 -9.61 15.68
C LEU A 81 -8.61 -10.59 14.67
N GLY A 82 -7.79 -10.08 13.73
CA GLY A 82 -7.03 -10.95 12.84
C GLY A 82 -6.13 -11.92 13.60
N HIS A 83 -5.46 -11.45 14.65
CA HIS A 83 -4.60 -12.30 15.46
C HIS A 83 -5.36 -13.49 16.09
N GLU A 84 -6.59 -13.23 16.53
CA GLU A 84 -7.49 -14.17 17.20
C GLU A 84 -8.30 -15.06 16.23
N GLY A 85 -8.10 -14.91 14.92
CA GLY A 85 -8.83 -15.68 13.90
C GLY A 85 -10.26 -15.18 13.67
N ARG A 86 -10.52 -13.91 14.00
CA ARG A 86 -11.81 -13.21 13.91
C ARG A 86 -11.79 -12.09 12.87
N LEU A 87 -10.95 -12.24 11.83
CA LEU A 87 -10.81 -11.23 10.79
C LEU A 87 -12.16 -11.05 10.06
N GLY A 88 -12.51 -9.80 9.76
CA GLY A 88 -13.80 -9.44 9.13
C GLY A 88 -14.92 -9.16 10.13
N GLU A 89 -14.74 -9.45 11.43
CA GLU A 89 -15.65 -8.95 12.45
C GLU A 89 -15.54 -7.40 12.61
N PRO A 90 -16.63 -6.72 13.04
CA PRO A 90 -16.63 -5.26 13.22
C PRO A 90 -15.49 -4.72 14.11
N ARG A 91 -14.66 -3.82 13.62
CA ARG A 91 -13.45 -3.30 14.30
C ARG A 91 -13.64 -1.96 15.02
N SER A 92 -14.79 -1.31 14.88
CA SER A 92 -15.07 -0.03 15.53
C SER A 92 -14.91 -0.11 17.04
N ALA A 93 -14.57 1.01 17.69
CA ALA A 93 -14.33 1.01 19.13
C ALA A 93 -15.62 0.69 19.92
N ALA A 94 -16.80 1.02 19.38
CA ALA A 94 -18.09 0.61 19.92
C ALA A 94 -18.30 -0.91 19.83
N ALA A 95 -17.92 -1.54 18.71
CA ALA A 95 -17.96 -2.99 18.56
C ALA A 95 -16.99 -3.71 19.51
N ALA A 96 -15.77 -3.19 19.64
CA ALA A 96 -14.78 -3.68 20.60
C ALA A 96 -15.31 -3.62 22.05
N TRP A 97 -15.93 -2.50 22.42
CA TRP A 97 -16.52 -2.31 23.74
C TRP A 97 -17.70 -3.26 24.00
N ALA A 98 -18.60 -3.41 23.03
CA ALA A 98 -19.72 -4.35 23.14
C ALA A 98 -19.24 -5.79 23.35
N ARG A 99 -18.20 -6.23 22.61
CA ARG A 99 -17.58 -7.55 22.82
C ARG A 99 -17.04 -7.74 24.22
N LEU A 100 -16.34 -6.75 24.78
CA LEU A 100 -15.77 -6.84 26.13
C LEU A 100 -16.84 -7.06 27.21
N ARG A 101 -18.06 -6.58 26.96
CA ARG A 101 -19.19 -6.70 27.89
C ARG A 101 -20.17 -7.82 27.54
N ASN A 102 -19.86 -8.66 26.56
CA ASN A 102 -20.76 -9.69 26.03
C ASN A 102 -22.12 -9.10 25.59
N ALA A 103 -22.12 -7.89 25.05
CA ALA A 103 -23.29 -7.21 24.51
C ALA A 103 -23.40 -7.45 22.98
N PRO A 104 -24.58 -7.21 22.36
CA PRO A 104 -24.74 -7.28 20.91
C PRO A 104 -23.73 -6.37 20.19
N VAL A 105 -22.97 -6.94 19.26
CA VAL A 105 -21.91 -6.22 18.53
C VAL A 105 -22.53 -5.40 17.39
N PRO A 106 -22.44 -4.06 17.42
CA PRO A 106 -22.90 -3.24 16.30
C PRO A 106 -22.05 -3.48 15.05
N PRO A 107 -22.63 -3.35 13.83
CA PRO A 107 -21.84 -3.34 12.61
C PRO A 107 -20.95 -2.09 12.57
N ASP A 108 -19.84 -2.18 11.83
CA ASP A 108 -19.02 -1.00 11.57
C ASP A 108 -19.78 0.00 10.70
N PRO A 109 -19.53 1.30 10.86
CA PRO A 109 -20.03 2.29 9.92
C PRO A 109 -19.54 1.94 8.51
N PRO A 110 -20.35 2.20 7.47
CA PRO A 110 -19.93 1.94 6.10
C PRO A 110 -18.63 2.69 5.82
N ALA A 111 -17.68 2.00 5.18
CA ALA A 111 -16.45 2.64 4.73
C ALA A 111 -16.84 3.82 3.83
N ARG A 112 -16.29 5.00 4.12
CA ARG A 112 -16.61 6.21 3.36
C ARG A 112 -16.11 6.00 1.94
N ALA A 113 -17.03 5.75 1.01
CA ALA A 113 -16.72 5.76 -0.40
C ALA A 113 -16.49 7.23 -0.78
N ALA A 114 -15.24 7.68 -0.75
CA ALA A 114 -14.91 8.97 -1.34
C ALA A 114 -15.04 8.84 -2.85
N VAL A 115 -16.24 9.07 -3.36
CA VAL A 115 -16.47 9.30 -4.78
C VAL A 115 -16.04 10.75 -5.02
N PRO A 116 -15.00 11.00 -5.82
CA PRO A 116 -14.61 12.37 -6.13
C PRO A 116 -15.78 13.14 -6.74
N GLY A 117 -16.04 14.35 -6.22
CA GLY A 117 -17.18 15.17 -6.64
C GLY A 117 -18.52 14.80 -6.00
N SER A 118 -18.63 13.70 -5.23
CA SER A 118 -19.82 13.47 -4.40
C SER A 118 -19.79 14.39 -3.19
N GLN A 119 -20.87 15.13 -2.97
CA GLN A 119 -21.14 15.72 -1.66
C GLN A 119 -21.26 14.58 -0.64
N ALA A 120 -20.68 14.76 0.55
CA ALA A 120 -20.99 13.87 1.67
C ALA A 120 -22.52 13.79 1.79
N PRO A 121 -23.11 12.58 1.88
CA PRO A 121 -24.54 12.45 2.09
C PRO A 121 -24.97 13.35 3.26
N LEU A 122 -26.03 14.14 3.06
CA LEU A 122 -26.54 15.10 4.05
C LEU A 122 -26.90 14.44 5.40
N PHE A 123 -27.02 13.11 5.42
CA PHE A 123 -27.39 12.28 6.57
C PHE A 123 -26.49 11.04 6.71
N GLU A 124 -25.16 11.19 6.67
CA GLU A 124 -24.29 10.11 7.15
C GLU A 124 -24.49 9.95 8.67
N PRO A 125 -24.86 8.75 9.17
CA PRO A 125 -24.88 8.50 10.60
C PRO A 125 -23.45 8.67 11.13
N GLN A 126 -23.23 9.74 11.90
CA GLN A 126 -21.95 9.90 12.58
C GLN A 126 -21.79 8.75 13.58
N PRO A 127 -20.60 8.14 13.65
CA PRO A 127 -20.36 7.14 14.67
C PRO A 127 -20.64 7.75 16.05
N ALA A 128 -21.50 7.13 16.85
CA ALA A 128 -21.82 7.66 18.17
C ALA A 128 -20.52 7.92 18.96
N PRO A 129 -20.40 9.07 19.64
CA PRO A 129 -19.20 9.38 20.43
C PRO A 129 -19.01 8.28 21.47
N LEU A 130 -17.80 7.74 21.54
CA LEU A 130 -17.44 6.74 22.53
C LEU A 130 -17.02 7.46 23.82
N PRO A 131 -17.68 7.22 24.97
CA PRO A 131 -17.26 7.81 26.24
C PRO A 131 -15.81 7.46 26.57
N LEU A 132 -15.10 8.37 27.24
CA LEU A 132 -13.70 8.16 27.64
C LEU A 132 -13.53 6.85 28.43
N GLU A 133 -14.47 6.52 29.31
CA GLU A 133 -14.47 5.31 30.12
C GLU A 133 -14.50 4.04 29.25
N ALA A 134 -15.30 4.05 28.18
CA ALA A 134 -15.37 2.94 27.24
C ALA A 134 -14.08 2.84 26.40
N LEU A 135 -13.52 3.98 25.96
CA LEU A 135 -12.23 4.03 25.27
C LEU A 135 -11.11 3.40 26.11
N LEU A 136 -11.06 3.73 27.41
CA LEU A 136 -10.07 3.21 28.35
C LEU A 136 -10.25 1.71 28.60
N GLU A 137 -11.49 1.22 28.73
CA GLU A 137 -11.80 -0.20 28.88
C GLU A 137 -11.35 -1.00 27.64
N VAL A 138 -11.63 -0.49 26.44
CA VAL A 138 -11.19 -1.08 25.17
C VAL A 138 -9.67 -1.09 25.10
N TYR A 139 -9.01 0.04 25.34
CA TYR A 139 -7.56 0.12 25.31
C TYR A 139 -6.90 -0.87 26.28
N ALA A 140 -7.34 -0.92 27.54
CA ALA A 140 -6.83 -1.87 28.52
C ALA A 140 -7.08 -3.34 28.09
N GLY A 141 -8.23 -3.62 27.46
CA GLY A 141 -8.51 -4.92 26.85
C GLY A 141 -7.53 -5.28 25.73
N GLN A 142 -7.26 -4.36 24.83
CA GLN A 142 -6.30 -4.54 23.74
C GLN A 142 -4.88 -4.76 24.28
N GLN A 143 -4.47 -4.01 25.30
CA GLN A 143 -3.17 -4.20 25.96
C GLN A 143 -2.99 -5.63 26.48
N ARG A 144 -4.02 -6.24 27.08
CA ARG A 144 -3.99 -7.64 27.53
C ARG A 144 -3.92 -8.62 26.35
N ARG A 145 -4.63 -8.33 25.25
CA ARG A 145 -4.61 -9.15 24.03
C ARG A 145 -3.24 -9.11 23.34
N HIS A 146 -2.55 -7.97 23.37
CA HIS A 146 -1.15 -7.88 22.94
C HIS A 146 -0.23 -8.77 23.78
N ASP A 147 -0.41 -8.80 25.10
CA ASP A 147 0.40 -9.64 26.00
C ASP A 147 0.13 -11.14 25.80
N ALA A 148 -1.09 -11.50 25.40
CA ALA A 148 -1.48 -12.86 25.08
C ALA A 148 -1.03 -13.34 23.69
N ALA A 149 -0.56 -12.43 22.81
CA ALA A 149 -0.10 -12.81 21.48
C ALA A 149 1.14 -13.70 21.54
N GLY A 150 1.32 -14.60 20.56
CA GLY A 150 2.48 -15.51 20.53
C GLY A 150 3.85 -14.80 20.53
N HIS A 151 3.89 -13.57 20.01
CA HIS A 151 5.05 -12.68 20.07
C HIS A 151 4.62 -11.25 20.47
N PRO A 152 4.45 -10.95 21.78
CA PRO A 152 3.85 -9.70 22.24
C PRO A 152 4.57 -8.44 21.74
N GLY A 153 5.91 -8.44 21.80
CA GLY A 153 6.72 -7.31 21.33
C GLY A 153 6.54 -7.02 19.83
N ARG A 154 6.39 -8.06 19.00
CA ARG A 154 6.16 -7.90 17.56
C ARG A 154 4.76 -7.39 17.26
N MET A 155 3.75 -7.91 17.95
CA MET A 155 2.37 -7.47 17.79
C MET A 155 2.18 -6.00 18.21
N ARG A 156 2.82 -5.59 19.31
CA ARG A 156 2.85 -4.18 19.74
C ARG A 156 3.57 -3.29 18.73
N LEU A 157 4.68 -3.76 18.15
CA LEU A 157 5.41 -3.04 17.12
C LEU A 157 4.56 -2.86 15.85
N LEU A 158 3.89 -3.92 15.39
CA LEU A 158 2.96 -3.87 14.26
C LEU A 158 1.86 -2.85 14.48
N THR A 159 1.22 -2.88 15.65
CA THR A 159 0.14 -1.95 16.01
C THR A 159 0.65 -0.51 16.03
N ALA A 160 1.83 -0.27 16.63
CA ALA A 160 2.43 1.05 16.65
C ALA A 160 2.83 1.53 15.24
N ALA A 161 3.25 0.62 14.36
CA ALA A 161 3.61 0.92 12.98
C ALA A 161 2.37 1.30 12.15
N GLU A 162 1.25 0.58 12.30
CA GLU A 162 -0.02 0.94 11.65
C GLU A 162 -0.55 2.29 12.13
N SER A 163 -0.58 2.52 13.44
CA SER A 163 -0.97 3.83 13.99
C SER A 163 -0.09 4.96 13.45
N ALA A 164 1.23 4.74 13.33
CA ALA A 164 2.12 5.71 12.71
C ALA A 164 1.84 5.90 11.21
N GLY A 165 1.46 4.82 10.51
CA GLY A 165 1.02 4.86 9.12
C GLY A 165 -0.18 5.78 8.92
N MET A 166 -1.16 5.75 9.82
CA MET A 166 -2.30 6.68 9.78
C MET A 166 -1.90 8.15 9.93
N LEU A 167 -0.95 8.45 10.82
CA LEU A 167 -0.42 9.81 10.95
C LEU A 167 0.28 10.25 9.65
N VAL A 168 1.12 9.38 9.08
CA VAL A 168 1.82 9.64 7.82
C VAL A 168 0.84 9.87 6.68
N ALA A 169 -0.20 9.05 6.55
CA ALA A 169 -1.23 9.18 5.53
C ALA A 169 -1.96 10.54 5.61
N ALA A 170 -2.35 10.97 6.81
CA ALA A 170 -3.00 12.26 7.02
C ALA A 170 -2.07 13.44 6.69
N GLU A 171 -0.79 13.35 7.06
CA GLU A 171 0.21 14.38 6.73
C GLU A 171 0.46 14.47 5.22
N MET A 172 0.63 13.33 4.56
CA MET A 172 0.80 13.25 3.10
C MET A 172 -0.42 13.80 2.37
N HIS A 173 -1.64 13.50 2.85
CA HIS A 173 -2.86 14.05 2.28
C HIS A 173 -2.89 15.58 2.39
N ARG A 174 -2.51 16.13 3.55
CA ARG A 174 -2.43 17.58 3.77
C ARG A 174 -1.40 18.24 2.85
N ALA A 175 -0.17 17.74 2.86
CA ALA A 175 0.94 18.29 2.06
C ALA A 175 0.61 18.20 0.57
N GLY A 176 0.24 17.00 0.11
CA GLY A 176 -0.05 16.69 -1.28
C GLY A 176 1.21 16.68 -2.16
N LEU A 177 1.20 15.86 -3.20
CA LEU A 177 2.28 15.82 -4.19
C LEU A 177 2.17 17.06 -5.09
N PRO A 178 3.22 17.88 -5.27
CA PRO A 178 3.16 19.05 -6.13
C PRO A 178 2.84 18.66 -7.58
N TRP A 179 1.86 19.36 -8.16
CA TRP A 179 1.24 18.99 -9.43
C TRP A 179 0.88 20.20 -10.29
N ARG A 180 1.39 20.21 -11.52
CA ARG A 180 1.13 21.21 -12.57
C ARG A 180 -0.02 20.76 -13.47
N ALA A 181 -1.22 21.27 -13.18
CA ALA A 181 -2.43 20.92 -13.90
C ALA A 181 -2.42 21.39 -15.37
N ASP A 182 -1.72 22.49 -15.65
CA ASP A 182 -1.45 22.98 -17.00
C ASP A 182 -0.59 22.00 -17.80
N VAL A 183 0.54 21.54 -17.23
CA VAL A 183 1.40 20.51 -17.85
C VAL A 183 0.64 19.21 -18.06
N HIS A 184 -0.21 18.80 -17.10
CA HIS A 184 -1.03 17.62 -17.28
C HIS A 184 -1.98 17.76 -18.48
N ARG A 185 -2.69 18.91 -18.60
CA ARG A 185 -3.57 19.15 -19.74
C ARG A 185 -2.82 19.16 -21.08
N GLU A 186 -1.61 19.73 -21.11
CA GLU A 186 -0.74 19.70 -22.28
C GLU A 186 -0.36 18.27 -22.68
N VAL A 187 0.08 17.45 -21.73
CA VAL A 187 0.39 16.03 -21.97
C VAL A 187 -0.83 15.27 -22.50
N LEU A 188 -2.01 15.50 -21.93
CA LEU A 188 -3.24 14.88 -22.43
C LEU A 188 -3.57 15.34 -23.86
N HIS A 189 -3.37 16.62 -24.17
CA HIS A 189 -3.59 17.14 -25.51
C HIS A 189 -2.61 16.55 -26.54
N GLU A 190 -1.32 16.47 -26.20
CA GLU A 190 -0.29 15.83 -27.03
C GLU A 190 -0.63 14.35 -27.33
N LEU A 191 -1.12 13.61 -26.32
CA LEU A 191 -1.35 12.17 -26.44
C LEU A 191 -2.72 11.81 -27.05
N LEU A 192 -3.77 12.55 -26.69
CA LEU A 192 -5.16 12.21 -26.99
C LEU A 192 -5.80 13.13 -28.03
N GLY A 193 -5.16 14.27 -28.33
CA GLY A 193 -5.66 15.28 -29.26
C GLY A 193 -6.74 16.18 -28.65
N GLU A 194 -7.55 16.77 -29.52
CA GLU A 194 -8.67 17.62 -29.13
C GLU A 194 -9.76 16.83 -28.38
N ARG A 195 -10.35 17.48 -27.38
CA ARG A 195 -11.53 17.00 -26.68
C ARG A 195 -12.77 17.57 -27.37
N TYR A 196 -13.65 16.72 -27.88
CA TYR A 196 -14.94 17.17 -28.39
C TYR A 196 -15.82 17.72 -27.25
N ALA A 197 -16.52 18.82 -27.51
CA ALA A 197 -17.50 19.36 -26.57
C ALA A 197 -18.60 18.30 -26.31
N GLY A 198 -18.93 18.03 -25.03
CA GLY A 198 -20.00 17.12 -24.65
C GLY A 198 -19.60 15.72 -24.14
N GLY A 199 -18.30 15.43 -23.95
CA GLY A 199 -17.86 14.20 -23.25
C GLY A 199 -17.62 12.97 -24.14
N GLY A 200 -17.38 13.17 -25.44
CA GLY A 200 -17.00 12.11 -26.36
C GLY A 200 -15.54 11.64 -26.22
N GLU A 201 -15.25 10.53 -26.89
CA GLU A 201 -13.90 9.97 -27.00
C GLU A 201 -12.94 10.99 -27.66
N PRO A 202 -11.73 11.21 -27.10
CA PRO A 202 -10.74 12.12 -27.68
C PRO A 202 -10.41 11.79 -29.14
N ARG A 203 -10.09 12.82 -29.93
CA ARG A 203 -9.84 12.69 -31.37
C ARG A 203 -8.90 11.54 -31.74
N ARG A 204 -7.78 11.38 -31.03
CA ARG A 204 -6.79 10.35 -31.38
C ARG A 204 -7.29 8.93 -31.13
N LEU A 205 -8.14 8.74 -30.14
CA LEU A 205 -8.75 7.45 -29.87
C LEU A 205 -9.81 7.09 -30.93
N ALA A 206 -10.61 8.07 -31.36
CA ALA A 206 -11.55 7.89 -32.47
C ALA A 206 -10.82 7.52 -33.79
N GLU A 207 -9.75 8.23 -34.14
CA GLU A 207 -8.92 7.91 -35.32
C GLU A 207 -8.37 6.47 -35.26
N LEU A 208 -7.87 6.04 -34.10
CA LEU A 208 -7.36 4.66 -33.93
C LEU A 208 -8.48 3.61 -33.98
N ALA A 209 -9.67 3.92 -33.48
CA ALA A 209 -10.83 3.03 -33.58
C ALA A 209 -11.29 2.85 -35.04
N ASP A 210 -11.20 3.92 -35.84
CA ASP A 210 -11.45 3.87 -37.29
C ASP A 210 -10.37 3.05 -38.03
N GLU A 211 -9.08 3.24 -37.69
CA GLU A 211 -7.98 2.43 -38.23
C GLU A 211 -8.18 0.92 -37.93
N VAL A 212 -8.55 0.57 -36.69
CA VAL A 212 -8.87 -0.81 -36.29
C VAL A 212 -10.06 -1.35 -37.09
N SER A 213 -11.13 -0.57 -37.21
CA SER A 213 -12.33 -0.98 -37.95
C SER A 213 -12.05 -1.17 -39.45
N ALA A 214 -11.25 -0.29 -40.05
CA ALA A 214 -10.83 -0.38 -41.44
C ALA A 214 -9.99 -1.64 -41.69
N ALA A 215 -9.06 -1.97 -40.79
CA ALA A 215 -8.23 -3.17 -40.89
C ALA A 215 -9.03 -4.48 -40.79
N PHE A 216 -10.18 -4.49 -40.11
CA PHE A 216 -11.10 -5.63 -40.08
C PHE A 216 -12.19 -5.59 -41.16
N GLY A 217 -12.29 -4.50 -41.94
CA GLY A 217 -13.36 -4.29 -42.92
C GLY A 217 -14.76 -4.16 -42.32
N ARG A 218 -14.88 -3.97 -41.00
CA ARG A 218 -16.15 -3.84 -40.27
C ARG A 218 -15.94 -2.96 -39.04
N ARG A 219 -17.02 -2.35 -38.53
CA ARG A 219 -16.96 -1.62 -37.26
C ARG A 219 -16.56 -2.55 -36.11
N VAL A 220 -15.51 -2.18 -35.37
CA VAL A 220 -15.02 -2.88 -34.18
C VAL A 220 -14.84 -1.86 -33.05
N ARG A 221 -15.34 -2.19 -31.85
CA ARG A 221 -15.14 -1.39 -30.63
C ARG A 221 -13.89 -1.84 -29.88
N PRO A 222 -12.76 -1.09 -29.94
CA PRO A 222 -11.50 -1.57 -29.39
C PRO A 222 -11.43 -1.52 -27.85
N ASP A 223 -12.32 -0.76 -27.22
CA ASP A 223 -12.53 -0.70 -25.77
C ASP A 223 -13.17 -1.96 -25.19
N LEU A 224 -13.84 -2.77 -26.02
CA LEU A 224 -14.51 -4.00 -25.59
C LEU A 224 -13.72 -5.25 -25.97
N PRO A 225 -13.11 -5.96 -25.00
CA PRO A 225 -12.32 -7.16 -25.28
C PRO A 225 -13.07 -8.22 -26.10
N ALA A 226 -14.35 -8.43 -25.81
CA ALA A 226 -15.17 -9.42 -26.50
C ALA A 226 -15.36 -9.10 -28.00
N ASP A 227 -15.49 -7.83 -28.38
CA ASP A 227 -15.67 -7.45 -29.78
C ASP A 227 -14.36 -7.61 -30.57
N VAL A 228 -13.23 -7.27 -29.93
CA VAL A 228 -11.88 -7.51 -30.48
C VAL A 228 -11.64 -9.00 -30.71
N VAL A 229 -11.90 -9.86 -29.71
CA VAL A 229 -11.75 -11.32 -29.86
C VAL A 229 -12.62 -11.85 -30.99
N LYS A 230 -13.87 -11.37 -31.09
CA LYS A 230 -14.79 -11.72 -32.19
C LYS A 230 -14.29 -11.24 -33.54
N ALA A 231 -13.65 -10.07 -33.62
CA ALA A 231 -13.06 -9.55 -34.86
C ALA A 231 -11.91 -10.41 -35.37
N PHE A 232 -10.97 -10.78 -34.49
CA PHE A 232 -9.90 -11.72 -34.86
C PHE A 232 -10.44 -13.09 -35.27
N ALA A 233 -11.41 -13.64 -34.53
CA ALA A 233 -12.04 -14.90 -34.88
C ALA A 233 -12.70 -14.84 -36.28
N GLY A 234 -13.37 -13.72 -36.61
CA GLY A 234 -13.94 -13.48 -37.94
C GLY A 234 -12.89 -13.38 -39.06
N ALA A 235 -11.67 -12.95 -38.73
CA ALA A 235 -10.52 -12.94 -39.63
C ALA A 235 -9.77 -14.29 -39.67
N GLY A 236 -10.29 -15.33 -39.01
CA GLY A 236 -9.67 -16.66 -38.95
C GLY A 236 -8.51 -16.79 -37.95
N ILE A 237 -8.29 -15.79 -37.09
CA ILE A 237 -7.22 -15.75 -36.10
C ILE A 237 -7.80 -16.04 -34.72
N LYS A 238 -7.27 -17.07 -34.05
CA LYS A 238 -7.73 -17.42 -32.71
C LYS A 238 -6.86 -16.75 -31.64
N VAL A 239 -7.41 -15.74 -30.99
CA VAL A 239 -6.87 -15.14 -29.76
C VAL A 239 -7.76 -15.49 -28.57
N ARG A 240 -7.14 -15.76 -27.41
CA ARG A 240 -7.79 -16.09 -26.14
C ARG A 240 -8.03 -14.85 -25.31
N SER A 241 -7.16 -13.86 -25.43
CA SER A 241 -7.25 -12.58 -24.74
C SER A 241 -6.88 -11.42 -25.65
N THR A 242 -7.10 -10.21 -25.15
CA THR A 242 -6.65 -8.98 -25.82
C THR A 242 -5.41 -8.40 -25.13
N ARG A 243 -4.65 -9.23 -24.42
CA ARG A 243 -3.43 -8.81 -23.74
C ARG A 243 -2.35 -8.47 -24.75
N ARG A 244 -1.49 -7.51 -24.40
CA ARG A 244 -0.48 -6.98 -25.33
C ARG A 244 0.44 -8.07 -25.85
N TRP A 245 0.91 -8.99 -25.01
CA TRP A 245 1.85 -10.03 -25.42
C TRP A 245 1.23 -11.00 -26.43
N GLU A 246 -0.02 -11.41 -26.21
CA GLU A 246 -0.72 -12.29 -27.15
C GLU A 246 -1.02 -11.59 -28.46
N LEU A 247 -1.51 -10.34 -28.40
CA LEU A 247 -1.77 -9.55 -29.60
C LEU A 247 -0.49 -9.25 -30.39
N ALA A 248 0.66 -9.06 -29.73
CA ALA A 248 1.93 -8.75 -30.37
C ALA A 248 2.52 -9.93 -31.17
N GLU A 249 2.06 -11.15 -30.94
CA GLU A 249 2.44 -12.34 -31.71
C GLU A 249 1.57 -12.54 -32.96
N VAL A 250 0.51 -11.74 -33.13
CA VAL A 250 -0.41 -11.84 -34.25
C VAL A 250 0.04 -10.94 -35.40
N ASP A 251 0.18 -11.54 -36.58
CA ASP A 251 0.43 -10.80 -37.82
C ASP A 251 -0.91 -10.35 -38.45
N HIS A 252 -1.37 -9.15 -38.09
CA HIS A 252 -2.59 -8.56 -38.65
C HIS A 252 -2.54 -7.02 -38.60
N PRO A 253 -2.99 -6.29 -39.64
CA PRO A 253 -2.87 -4.82 -39.71
C PRO A 253 -3.58 -4.06 -38.58
N ALA A 254 -4.59 -4.66 -37.96
CA ALA A 254 -5.30 -4.07 -36.82
C ALA A 254 -4.51 -4.09 -35.50
N VAL A 255 -3.45 -4.91 -35.37
CA VAL A 255 -2.74 -5.14 -34.10
C VAL A 255 -2.07 -3.87 -33.59
N ASP A 256 -1.30 -3.19 -34.44
CA ASP A 256 -0.57 -1.98 -34.06
C ASP A 256 -1.51 -0.83 -33.64
N PRO A 257 -2.55 -0.47 -34.43
CA PRO A 257 -3.55 0.51 -34.02
C PRO A 257 -4.27 0.12 -32.73
N LEU A 258 -4.61 -1.16 -32.54
CA LEU A 258 -5.28 -1.66 -31.34
C LEU A 258 -4.40 -1.54 -30.10
N ILE A 259 -3.12 -1.91 -30.16
CA ILE A 259 -2.18 -1.78 -29.04
C ILE A 259 -2.01 -0.30 -28.66
N ARG A 260 -1.91 0.60 -29.66
CA ARG A 260 -1.86 2.05 -29.43
C ARG A 260 -3.14 2.58 -28.80
N TYR A 261 -4.30 2.16 -29.30
CA TYR A 261 -5.61 2.51 -28.75
C TYR A 261 -5.69 2.13 -27.28
N LYS A 262 -5.43 0.86 -26.94
CA LYS A 262 -5.54 0.37 -25.56
C LYS A 262 -4.60 1.10 -24.60
N LYS A 263 -3.41 1.47 -25.06
CA LYS A 263 -2.47 2.29 -24.27
C LYS A 263 -3.03 3.68 -23.97
N LEU A 264 -3.55 4.38 -24.99
CA LEU A 264 -4.12 5.71 -24.84
C LEU A 264 -5.45 5.69 -24.07
N TYR A 265 -6.28 4.69 -24.30
CA TYR A 265 -7.56 4.51 -23.63
C TYR A 265 -7.37 4.37 -22.13
N ARG A 266 -6.38 3.58 -21.68
CA ARG A 266 -6.03 3.48 -20.25
C ARG A 266 -5.56 4.80 -19.66
N ILE A 267 -4.78 5.61 -20.40
CA ILE A 267 -4.38 6.94 -19.93
C ILE A 267 -5.60 7.84 -19.80
N TRP A 268 -6.48 7.84 -20.80
CA TRP A 268 -7.69 8.66 -20.80
C TRP A 268 -8.64 8.30 -19.65
N THR A 269 -8.88 7.01 -19.41
CA THR A 269 -9.83 6.58 -18.36
C THR A 269 -9.24 6.67 -16.96
N ALA A 270 -7.96 6.32 -16.77
CA ALA A 270 -7.35 6.29 -15.44
C ALA A 270 -6.67 7.60 -15.02
N HIS A 271 -6.24 8.45 -15.96
CA HIS A 271 -5.50 9.69 -15.69
C HIS A 271 -5.94 10.86 -16.59
N GLY A 272 -7.13 10.80 -17.18
CA GLY A 272 -7.62 11.86 -18.06
C GLY A 272 -8.09 13.11 -17.32
N TRP A 273 -8.88 13.92 -18.02
CA TRP A 273 -9.40 15.19 -17.48
C TRP A 273 -10.26 15.03 -16.23
N SER A 274 -11.09 13.98 -16.14
CA SER A 274 -11.89 13.72 -14.92
C SER A 274 -10.99 13.46 -13.72
N TRP A 275 -10.02 12.55 -13.87
CA TRP A 275 -9.03 12.28 -12.83
C TRP A 275 -8.32 13.55 -12.37
N LEU A 276 -7.93 14.43 -13.29
CA LEU A 276 -7.28 15.69 -12.94
C LEU A 276 -8.21 16.60 -12.09
N GLN A 277 -9.50 16.67 -12.38
CA GLN A 277 -10.46 17.46 -11.58
C GLN A 277 -10.74 16.84 -10.20
N ASP A 278 -10.74 15.52 -10.15
CA ASP A 278 -11.09 14.74 -8.97
C ASP A 278 -10.01 14.81 -7.89
N TRP A 279 -8.74 14.76 -8.30
CA TRP A 279 -7.62 14.52 -7.41
C TRP A 279 -6.64 15.69 -7.26
N VAL A 280 -6.67 16.67 -8.15
CA VAL A 280 -5.73 17.80 -8.14
C VAL A 280 -6.46 19.09 -7.79
N ARG A 281 -6.05 19.73 -6.68
CA ARG A 281 -6.56 21.03 -6.22
C ARG A 281 -5.40 21.86 -5.65
N ASP A 282 -5.44 23.17 -5.86
CA ASP A 282 -4.43 24.10 -5.32
C ASP A 282 -2.97 23.69 -5.63
N GLY A 283 -2.74 23.23 -6.87
CA GLY A 283 -1.40 22.81 -7.32
C GLY A 283 -0.86 21.54 -6.66
N ARG A 284 -1.72 20.73 -6.01
CA ARG A 284 -1.34 19.46 -5.38
C ARG A 284 -2.27 18.32 -5.77
N PHE A 285 -1.68 17.15 -5.98
CA PHE A 285 -2.38 15.86 -6.01
C PHE A 285 -2.53 15.34 -4.58
N ARG A 286 -3.78 15.16 -4.12
CA ARG A 286 -4.11 14.75 -2.75
C ARG A 286 -4.94 13.47 -2.74
N PRO A 287 -4.32 12.30 -2.98
CA PRO A 287 -5.02 11.04 -2.82
C PRO A 287 -5.40 10.82 -1.35
N GLU A 288 -6.48 10.08 -1.14
CA GLU A 288 -6.87 9.63 0.19
C GLU A 288 -6.31 8.23 0.40
N TYR A 289 -5.25 8.14 1.21
CA TYR A 289 -4.60 6.88 1.55
C TYR A 289 -5.41 6.10 2.56
N GLN A 290 -5.47 4.79 2.36
CA GLN A 290 -6.01 3.82 3.31
C GLN A 290 -4.87 2.90 3.75
N PRO A 291 -4.13 3.26 4.81
CA PRO A 291 -3.22 2.34 5.47
C PRO A 291 -3.93 1.04 5.85
N GLY A 292 -3.24 -0.09 5.67
CA GLY A 292 -3.85 -1.41 5.90
C GLY A 292 -5.02 -1.77 4.97
N GLY A 293 -5.22 -1.04 3.86
CA GLY A 293 -6.38 -1.23 2.97
C GLY A 293 -6.43 -2.58 2.23
N THR A 294 -5.33 -3.33 2.20
CA THR A 294 -5.29 -4.74 1.77
C THR A 294 -5.05 -5.67 2.94
N VAL A 295 -5.45 -6.94 2.80
CA VAL A 295 -5.21 -7.97 3.82
C VAL A 295 -3.73 -8.18 4.14
N SER A 296 -2.84 -7.95 3.16
CA SER A 296 -1.39 -8.01 3.34
C SER A 296 -0.81 -6.77 4.03
N GLY A 297 -1.61 -5.73 4.29
CA GLY A 297 -1.18 -4.49 4.93
C GLY A 297 -0.64 -3.44 3.97
N ARG A 298 -0.61 -3.72 2.66
CA ARG A 298 -0.31 -2.68 1.65
C ARG A 298 -1.37 -1.59 1.68
N TRP A 299 -0.93 -0.35 1.49
CA TRP A 299 -1.80 0.80 1.43
C TRP A 299 -2.56 0.82 0.11
N THR A 300 -3.82 1.23 0.17
CA THR A 300 -4.65 1.50 -1.01
C THR A 300 -5.04 2.98 -1.02
N THR A 301 -5.77 3.39 -2.05
CA THR A 301 -6.42 4.71 -2.07
C THR A 301 -7.86 4.58 -2.52
N ASN A 302 -8.68 5.56 -2.12
CA ASN A 302 -9.95 5.77 -2.81
C ASN A 302 -9.69 6.11 -4.29
N GLY A 303 -10.55 5.64 -5.19
CA GLY A 303 -10.48 6.00 -6.62
C GLY A 303 -9.69 5.10 -7.57
N GLY A 304 -9.31 3.87 -7.15
CA GLY A 304 -8.85 2.81 -8.07
C GLY A 304 -7.70 3.18 -9.01
N GLY A 305 -6.46 3.09 -8.54
CA GLY A 305 -5.26 3.29 -9.37
C GLY A 305 -4.72 4.72 -9.42
N ALA A 306 -5.28 5.65 -8.63
CA ALA A 306 -4.81 7.04 -8.56
C ALA A 306 -3.30 7.17 -8.26
N LEU A 307 -2.70 6.22 -7.55
CA LEU A 307 -1.26 6.20 -7.27
C LEU A 307 -0.40 5.68 -8.43
N GLN A 308 -0.94 4.92 -9.39
CA GLN A 308 -0.15 4.33 -10.48
C GLN A 308 0.15 5.35 -11.59
N ILE A 309 0.86 6.44 -11.26
CA ILE A 309 1.11 7.56 -12.17
C ILE A 309 2.00 7.10 -13.35
N PRO A 310 1.49 7.04 -14.60
CA PRO A 310 2.26 6.58 -15.74
C PRO A 310 3.41 7.54 -16.05
N LYS A 311 4.55 7.03 -16.52
CA LYS A 311 5.76 7.84 -16.80
C LYS A 311 5.48 9.12 -17.61
N VAL A 312 4.57 9.05 -18.59
CA VAL A 312 4.18 10.22 -19.39
C VAL A 312 3.45 11.30 -18.57
N ILE A 313 2.61 10.90 -17.61
CA ILE A 313 1.88 11.82 -16.72
C ILE A 313 2.78 12.36 -15.61
N ARG A 314 3.84 11.64 -15.22
CA ARG A 314 4.83 12.12 -14.22
C ARG A 314 5.47 13.46 -14.60
N ARG A 315 5.42 13.89 -15.87
CA ARG A 315 5.81 15.25 -16.31
C ARG A 315 5.06 16.36 -15.57
N ALA A 316 3.83 16.09 -15.15
CA ALA A 316 3.01 17.05 -14.40
C ALA A 316 3.40 17.13 -12.91
N VAL A 317 4.21 16.22 -12.40
CA VAL A 317 4.71 16.28 -11.03
C VAL A 317 6.02 17.07 -11.03
N VAL A 318 5.94 18.31 -10.58
CA VAL A 318 7.03 19.29 -10.65
C VAL A 318 7.19 19.90 -9.27
N ALA A 319 8.40 19.91 -8.73
CA ALA A 319 8.72 20.56 -7.47
C ALA A 319 8.40 22.06 -7.52
N ASP A 320 8.06 22.64 -6.37
CA ASP A 320 7.97 24.09 -6.22
C ASP A 320 9.32 24.78 -6.50
N GLU A 321 9.27 26.08 -6.82
CA GLU A 321 10.47 26.88 -7.07
C GLU A 321 11.40 26.90 -5.85
N GLY A 322 12.69 26.60 -6.06
CA GLY A 322 13.67 26.46 -4.97
C GLY A 322 13.61 25.12 -4.23
N TRP A 323 12.75 24.19 -4.67
CA TRP A 323 12.59 22.86 -4.07
C TRP A 323 12.97 21.74 -5.06
N ARG A 324 13.05 20.52 -4.54
CA ARG A 324 13.32 19.28 -5.26
C ARG A 324 12.45 18.13 -4.74
N LEU A 325 12.25 17.15 -5.60
CA LEU A 325 11.70 15.85 -5.26
C LEU A 325 12.87 14.89 -5.01
N VAL A 326 12.97 14.37 -3.79
CA VAL A 326 13.83 13.23 -3.46
C VAL A 326 12.98 11.98 -3.61
N VAL A 327 13.15 11.29 -4.75
CA VAL A 327 12.43 10.07 -5.11
C VAL A 327 13.30 8.90 -4.72
N ALA A 328 12.80 8.03 -3.85
CA ALA A 328 13.56 6.88 -3.36
C ALA A 328 12.74 5.59 -3.47
N ASP A 329 13.36 4.55 -4.02
CA ASP A 329 12.78 3.23 -4.23
C ASP A 329 13.63 2.18 -3.53
N ALA A 330 13.00 1.31 -2.75
CA ALA A 330 13.73 0.31 -1.99
C ALA A 330 14.14 -0.88 -2.87
N ASP A 331 15.44 -1.13 -2.97
CA ASP A 331 15.97 -2.05 -3.98
C ASP A 331 15.67 -3.51 -3.63
N GLN A 332 14.88 -4.19 -4.48
CA GLN A 332 14.58 -5.63 -4.35
C GLN A 332 14.03 -6.00 -2.95
N MET A 333 13.07 -5.21 -2.45
CA MET A 333 12.56 -5.31 -1.09
C MET A 333 12.09 -6.72 -0.69
N GLU A 334 11.20 -7.34 -1.47
CA GLU A 334 10.62 -8.65 -1.12
C GLU A 334 11.66 -9.78 -1.01
N PRO A 335 12.62 -9.95 -1.95
CA PRO A 335 13.78 -10.82 -1.78
C PRO A 335 14.57 -10.61 -0.49
N ARG A 336 14.84 -9.35 -0.12
CA ARG A 336 15.61 -9.01 1.09
C ARG A 336 14.82 -9.33 2.35
N VAL A 337 13.51 -9.07 2.33
CA VAL A 337 12.58 -9.47 3.39
C VAL A 337 12.55 -10.99 3.54
N LEU A 338 12.44 -11.75 2.43
CA LEU A 338 12.52 -13.22 2.48
C LEU A 338 13.83 -13.69 3.13
N ALA A 339 14.96 -13.08 2.79
CA ALA A 339 16.25 -13.37 3.43
C ALA A 339 16.18 -13.18 4.96
N ALA A 340 15.61 -12.05 5.40
CA ALA A 340 15.51 -11.71 6.82
C ALA A 340 14.53 -12.62 7.60
N ILE A 341 13.36 -12.92 7.07
CA ILE A 341 12.32 -13.70 7.77
C ILE A 341 12.62 -15.20 7.79
N SER A 342 13.23 -15.73 6.72
CA SER A 342 13.59 -17.15 6.65
C SER A 342 14.84 -17.51 7.46
N ARG A 343 15.68 -16.52 7.74
CA ARG A 343 17.00 -16.69 8.38
C ARG A 343 17.90 -17.70 7.64
N ASP A 344 17.75 -17.77 6.32
CA ASP A 344 18.64 -18.57 5.48
C ASP A 344 19.99 -17.89 5.36
N ARG A 345 21.05 -18.52 5.88
CA ARG A 345 22.40 -17.93 5.91
C ARG A 345 22.89 -17.53 4.52
N GLY A 346 22.67 -18.39 3.52
CA GLY A 346 23.14 -18.13 2.16
C GLY A 346 22.42 -16.95 1.53
N LEU A 347 21.09 -16.86 1.71
CA LEU A 347 20.31 -15.75 1.16
C LEU A 347 20.57 -14.44 1.91
N MET A 348 20.78 -14.51 3.23
CA MET A 348 21.16 -13.36 4.04
C MET A 348 22.53 -12.80 3.68
N GLU A 349 23.50 -13.65 3.34
CA GLU A 349 24.81 -13.20 2.83
C GLU A 349 24.68 -12.51 1.47
N VAL A 350 23.87 -13.06 0.55
CA VAL A 350 23.59 -12.44 -0.75
C VAL A 350 22.93 -11.08 -0.57
N ALA A 351 21.90 -11.01 0.28
CA ALA A 351 21.18 -9.78 0.59
C ALA A 351 21.99 -8.80 1.46
N GLY A 352 23.08 -9.25 2.08
CA GLY A 352 23.99 -8.41 2.85
C GLY A 352 25.10 -7.78 2.03
N HIS A 353 25.29 -8.22 0.79
CA HIS A 353 26.28 -7.66 -0.13
C HIS A 353 25.86 -6.29 -0.66
N ASP A 354 26.85 -5.45 -0.96
CA ASP A 354 26.62 -4.18 -1.64
C ASP A 354 26.26 -4.41 -3.11
N GLY A 355 25.38 -3.56 -3.63
CA GLY A 355 24.92 -3.61 -5.02
C GLY A 355 23.63 -4.43 -5.23
N ASP A 356 23.43 -4.83 -6.49
CA ASP A 356 22.21 -5.49 -6.96
C ASP A 356 22.13 -6.94 -6.47
N LEU A 357 21.03 -7.27 -5.78
CA LEU A 357 20.83 -8.59 -5.17
C LEU A 357 20.83 -9.72 -6.21
N TYR A 358 20.25 -9.49 -7.39
CA TYR A 358 20.15 -10.51 -8.43
C TYR A 358 21.50 -10.80 -9.09
N THR A 359 22.37 -9.80 -9.18
CA THR A 359 23.75 -9.95 -9.66
C THR A 359 24.57 -10.76 -8.66
N ALA A 360 24.53 -10.38 -7.38
CA ALA A 360 25.18 -11.16 -6.32
C ALA A 360 24.65 -12.61 -6.25
N LEU A 361 23.36 -12.81 -6.53
CA LEU A 361 22.74 -14.11 -6.62
C LEU A 361 23.24 -14.91 -7.85
N SER A 362 23.34 -14.27 -9.01
CA SER A 362 23.77 -14.94 -10.24
C SER A 362 25.20 -15.44 -10.18
N ASP A 363 26.09 -14.64 -9.58
CA ASP A 363 27.51 -14.99 -9.42
C ASP A 363 27.71 -16.19 -8.50
N ARG A 364 26.79 -16.40 -7.56
CA ARG A 364 26.85 -17.49 -6.57
C ARG A 364 26.11 -18.77 -6.96
N GLY A 365 25.43 -18.81 -8.12
CA GLY A 365 24.62 -20.00 -8.43
C GLY A 365 23.87 -20.06 -9.76
N PHE A 366 23.92 -19.04 -10.62
CA PHE A 366 23.22 -19.02 -11.91
C PHE A 366 24.14 -18.66 -13.08
N SER A 367 25.41 -19.08 -13.02
CA SER A 367 26.38 -18.89 -14.10
C SER A 367 26.53 -17.43 -14.57
N GLY A 368 26.29 -16.47 -13.68
CA GLY A 368 26.32 -15.03 -14.02
C GLY A 368 25.07 -14.51 -14.74
N ASP A 369 24.04 -15.32 -14.96
CA ASP A 369 22.78 -14.87 -15.57
C ASP A 369 21.85 -14.21 -14.53
N ARG A 370 21.92 -12.88 -14.45
CA ARG A 370 21.08 -12.05 -13.59
C ARG A 370 19.59 -12.21 -13.87
N ALA A 371 19.19 -12.32 -15.15
CA ALA A 371 17.78 -12.41 -15.53
C ALA A 371 17.20 -13.74 -15.06
N HIS A 372 17.94 -14.82 -15.26
CA HIS A 372 17.59 -16.14 -14.74
C HIS A 372 17.53 -16.15 -13.21
N ALA A 373 18.52 -15.56 -12.52
CA ALA A 373 18.53 -15.47 -11.05
C ALA A 373 17.30 -14.73 -10.51
N LYS A 374 16.90 -13.63 -11.16
CA LYS A 374 15.66 -12.90 -10.84
C LYS A 374 14.42 -13.76 -11.03
N LEU A 375 14.26 -14.39 -12.19
CA LEU A 375 13.11 -15.24 -12.48
C LEU A 375 13.01 -16.42 -11.50
N ALA A 376 14.13 -17.05 -11.18
CA ALA A 376 14.18 -18.13 -10.20
C ALA A 376 13.67 -17.67 -8.83
N LEU A 377 14.23 -16.57 -8.29
CA LEU A 377 13.90 -16.09 -6.96
C LEU A 377 12.46 -15.60 -6.87
N LEU A 378 11.99 -14.85 -7.87
CA LEU A 378 10.60 -14.39 -7.92
C LEU A 378 9.63 -15.57 -8.11
N GLY A 379 9.97 -16.56 -8.93
CA GLY A 379 9.18 -17.79 -9.05
C GLY A 379 9.06 -18.55 -7.72
N ALA A 380 10.13 -18.56 -6.91
CA ALA A 380 10.11 -19.12 -5.58
C ALA A 380 9.36 -18.27 -4.55
N ILE A 381 9.28 -16.95 -4.69
CA ILE A 381 8.44 -16.10 -3.83
C ILE A 381 6.96 -16.27 -4.21
N TYR A 382 6.65 -16.20 -5.51
CA TYR A 382 5.29 -16.12 -6.02
C TYR A 382 4.63 -17.45 -6.37
N GLY A 383 5.36 -18.57 -6.27
CA GLY A 383 4.82 -19.90 -6.53
C GLY A 383 4.55 -20.20 -8.01
N GLN A 384 5.29 -19.58 -8.93
CA GLN A 384 5.24 -19.95 -10.35
C GLN A 384 5.90 -21.33 -10.56
N THR A 385 5.10 -22.33 -10.94
CA THR A 385 5.52 -23.74 -11.06
C THR A 385 5.55 -24.27 -12.50
N SER A 386 5.42 -23.39 -13.51
CA SER A 386 5.35 -23.78 -14.92
C SER A 386 6.71 -23.69 -15.64
N GLY A 387 6.97 -24.60 -16.59
CA GLY A 387 8.15 -24.59 -17.46
C GLY A 387 9.48 -24.74 -16.71
N ASP A 388 10.45 -23.89 -17.01
CA ASP A 388 11.78 -23.87 -16.35
C ASP A 388 11.72 -23.48 -14.85
N GLY A 389 10.56 -23.02 -14.35
CA GLY A 389 10.34 -22.69 -12.94
C GLY A 389 10.60 -23.85 -11.97
N LEU A 390 10.33 -25.10 -12.37
CA LEU A 390 10.61 -26.28 -11.54
C LEU A 390 12.11 -26.55 -11.36
N LYS A 391 12.90 -26.36 -12.43
CA LYS A 391 14.37 -26.52 -12.38
C LYS A 391 14.99 -25.41 -11.52
N ASN A 392 14.50 -24.18 -11.68
CA ASN A 392 14.94 -23.01 -10.94
C ASN A 392 14.62 -23.15 -9.44
N LEU A 393 13.45 -23.67 -9.10
CA LEU A 393 13.06 -23.96 -7.72
C LEU A 393 13.94 -25.05 -7.10
N ALA A 394 14.27 -26.10 -7.84
CA ALA A 394 15.18 -27.15 -7.34
C ALA A 394 16.59 -26.61 -7.04
N ALA A 395 17.12 -25.75 -7.91
CA ALA A 395 18.40 -25.07 -7.68
C ALA A 395 18.35 -24.16 -6.44
N LEU A 396 17.28 -23.37 -6.28
CA LEU A 396 17.08 -22.54 -5.08
C LEU A 396 16.91 -23.37 -3.82
N ARG A 397 16.16 -24.48 -3.85
CA ARG A 397 15.97 -25.36 -2.69
C ARG A 397 17.28 -25.97 -2.21
N ARG A 398 18.18 -26.30 -3.13
CA ARG A 398 19.54 -26.76 -2.79
C ARG A 398 20.38 -25.64 -2.16
N ARG A 399 20.23 -24.40 -2.63
CA ARG A 399 21.11 -23.28 -2.25
C ARG A 399 20.65 -22.53 -1.00
N PHE A 400 19.34 -22.33 -0.88
CA PHE A 400 18.67 -21.58 0.18
C PHE A 400 17.52 -22.41 0.77
N PRO A 401 17.84 -23.57 1.37
CA PRO A 401 16.82 -24.53 1.81
C PRO A 401 15.86 -23.93 2.84
N ARG A 402 16.32 -23.03 3.73
CA ARG A 402 15.44 -22.41 4.75
C ARG A 402 14.51 -21.37 4.13
N ALA A 403 14.99 -20.64 3.12
CA ALA A 403 14.16 -19.67 2.40
C ALA A 403 13.03 -20.36 1.65
N VAL A 404 13.34 -21.44 0.94
CA VAL A 404 12.33 -22.23 0.22
C VAL A 404 11.39 -22.96 1.18
N ALA A 405 11.91 -23.56 2.26
CA ALA A 405 11.07 -24.19 3.28
C ALA A 405 10.08 -23.20 3.92
N TYR A 406 10.51 -21.97 4.21
CA TYR A 406 9.65 -20.95 4.83
C TYR A 406 8.39 -20.65 3.99
N VAL A 407 8.57 -20.45 2.68
CA VAL A 407 7.47 -20.15 1.76
C VAL A 407 6.64 -21.40 1.42
N ASP A 408 7.27 -22.58 1.36
CA ASP A 408 6.57 -23.85 1.14
C ASP A 408 5.71 -24.24 2.35
N GLU A 409 6.16 -23.97 3.59
CA GLU A 409 5.37 -24.14 4.81
C GLU A 409 4.14 -23.23 4.84
N ALA A 410 4.30 -21.97 4.40
CA ALA A 410 3.18 -21.04 4.28
C ALA A 410 2.17 -21.50 3.21
N ALA A 411 2.66 -21.99 2.06
CA ALA A 411 1.80 -22.53 1.00
C ALA A 411 1.02 -23.76 1.50
N LYS A 412 1.71 -24.71 2.13
CA LYS A 412 1.09 -25.90 2.72
C LYS A 412 0.04 -25.54 3.77
N ALA A 413 0.31 -24.56 4.62
CA ALA A 413 -0.67 -24.08 5.60
C ALA A 413 -1.93 -23.54 4.92
N GLY A 414 -1.78 -22.76 3.84
CA GLY A 414 -2.91 -22.25 3.06
C GLY A 414 -3.71 -23.36 2.37
N GLU A 415 -3.03 -24.34 1.77
CA GLU A 415 -3.65 -25.53 1.16
C GLU A 415 -4.46 -26.35 2.18
N GLU A 416 -4.01 -26.38 3.43
CA GLU A 416 -4.70 -27.01 4.56
C GLU A 416 -5.81 -26.11 5.18
N GLY A 417 -6.06 -24.93 4.62
CA GLY A 417 -7.04 -23.97 5.13
C GLY A 417 -6.60 -23.22 6.41
N ARG A 418 -5.35 -23.38 6.84
CA ARG A 418 -4.78 -22.69 8.02
C ARG A 418 -4.38 -21.26 7.65
N ARG A 419 -4.48 -20.37 8.64
CA ARG A 419 -4.00 -18.98 8.53
C ARG A 419 -2.48 -18.93 8.69
N VAL A 420 -1.85 -18.00 7.97
CA VAL A 420 -0.43 -17.66 8.11
C VAL A 420 -0.28 -16.24 8.66
N ARG A 421 0.92 -15.91 9.14
CA ARG A 421 1.22 -14.59 9.70
C ARG A 421 2.49 -14.00 9.12
N THR A 422 2.52 -12.68 9.00
CA THR A 422 3.74 -11.93 8.71
C THR A 422 4.72 -12.03 9.88
N TRP A 423 5.95 -11.58 9.67
CA TRP A 423 6.97 -11.57 10.71
C TRP A 423 6.55 -10.79 11.97
N LEU A 424 5.84 -9.66 11.81
CA LEU A 424 5.36 -8.85 12.92
C LEU A 424 4.01 -9.31 13.50
N GLY A 425 3.29 -10.20 12.81
CA GLY A 425 2.11 -10.88 13.37
C GLY A 425 0.78 -10.55 12.68
N ARG A 426 0.77 -9.81 11.57
CA ARG A 426 -0.42 -9.61 10.74
C ARG A 426 -0.89 -10.95 10.20
N THR A 427 -2.20 -11.17 10.14
CA THR A 427 -2.77 -12.50 9.91
C THR A 427 -3.52 -12.53 8.59
N SER A 428 -3.30 -13.60 7.82
CA SER A 428 -4.04 -13.81 6.59
C SER A 428 -5.52 -14.10 6.88
N PRO A 429 -6.44 -13.81 5.94
CA PRO A 429 -7.83 -14.25 6.07
C PRO A 429 -7.97 -15.78 6.25
N GLY A 430 -9.14 -16.24 6.66
CA GLY A 430 -9.55 -17.65 6.59
C GLY A 430 -9.86 -18.11 5.17
N ALA A 431 -10.06 -19.42 4.96
CA ALA A 431 -10.47 -19.98 3.66
C ALA A 431 -11.91 -19.60 3.27
N GLU A 432 -12.78 -19.37 4.25
CA GLU A 432 -14.18 -18.97 4.05
C GLU A 432 -14.33 -17.44 3.81
N GLU A 433 -13.25 -16.69 4.06
CA GLU A 433 -13.21 -15.22 4.01
C GLU A 433 -12.63 -14.70 2.67
N THR A 434 -12.33 -15.57 1.71
CA THR A 434 -11.55 -15.24 0.48
C THR A 434 -12.30 -14.48 -0.62
N GLY A 435 -13.46 -13.89 -0.32
CA GLY A 435 -14.19 -13.01 -1.24
C GLY A 435 -13.57 -11.62 -1.43
N VAL A 436 -12.47 -11.31 -0.74
CA VAL A 436 -11.79 -10.01 -0.82
C VAL A 436 -10.71 -10.08 -1.90
N GLU A 437 -11.06 -9.69 -3.13
CA GLU A 437 -10.11 -9.51 -4.22
C GLU A 437 -9.01 -8.53 -3.78
N GLU A 438 -7.75 -8.94 -3.91
CA GLU A 438 -6.60 -8.09 -3.58
C GLU A 438 -6.49 -6.99 -4.64
N ALA A 439 -7.10 -5.83 -4.38
CA ALA A 439 -7.01 -4.66 -5.23
C ALA A 439 -5.55 -4.18 -5.31
N GLY A 440 -4.82 -4.57 -6.36
CA GLY A 440 -3.48 -4.04 -6.63
C GLY A 440 -2.47 -5.00 -7.23
N ILE A 441 -2.78 -6.28 -7.40
CA ILE A 441 -1.96 -7.18 -8.23
C ILE A 441 -2.65 -7.25 -9.59
N PRO A 442 -1.99 -6.93 -10.72
CA PRO A 442 -2.45 -7.42 -12.01
C PRO A 442 -2.44 -8.95 -11.90
N GLN A 443 -3.61 -9.56 -11.68
CA GLN A 443 -3.78 -10.99 -11.87
C GLN A 443 -3.62 -11.25 -13.37
N GLU A 444 -2.38 -11.31 -13.83
CA GLU A 444 -2.05 -11.62 -15.21
C GLU A 444 -2.26 -13.10 -15.52
N ASP A 445 -2.76 -13.96 -14.60
CA ASP A 445 -2.81 -15.40 -14.84
C ASP A 445 -4.09 -16.18 -14.43
N ASP A 446 -5.12 -15.60 -13.82
CA ASP A 446 -6.27 -16.41 -13.35
C ASP A 446 -7.63 -15.92 -13.89
N GLU A 447 -7.85 -16.08 -15.20
CA GLU A 447 -9.21 -16.21 -15.78
C GLU A 447 -9.26 -17.45 -16.67
N ASP A 448 -8.98 -18.62 -16.11
CA ASP A 448 -9.57 -19.87 -16.62
C ASP A 448 -9.43 -21.00 -15.57
N ARG A 449 -10.55 -21.41 -14.97
CA ARG A 449 -11.00 -22.82 -14.84
C ARG A 449 -11.97 -23.02 -13.68
N GLY A 450 -13.23 -23.24 -14.05
CA GLY A 450 -14.16 -23.98 -13.21
C GLY A 450 -13.72 -25.44 -13.07
N ARG A 451 -13.34 -25.84 -11.85
CA ARG A 451 -13.55 -27.19 -11.27
C ARG A 451 -13.17 -27.18 -9.78
N PHE A 452 -14.16 -27.47 -8.95
CA PHE A 452 -14.14 -27.36 -7.48
C PHE A 452 -13.10 -28.24 -6.77
N SER A 453 -12.60 -27.69 -5.65
CA SER A 453 -11.78 -28.23 -4.55
C SER A 453 -10.25 -28.21 -4.68
N SER A 454 -9.63 -28.83 -5.70
CA SER A 454 -8.14 -28.87 -5.78
C SER A 454 -7.49 -27.64 -6.41
N SER A 455 -8.26 -26.84 -7.16
CA SER A 455 -7.81 -25.57 -7.74
C SER A 455 -7.72 -24.49 -6.65
N ASP A 456 -8.75 -24.44 -5.79
CA ASP A 456 -8.89 -23.44 -4.73
C ASP A 456 -7.82 -23.62 -3.64
N ALA A 457 -7.53 -24.87 -3.25
CA ALA A 457 -6.46 -25.15 -2.28
C ALA A 457 -5.08 -24.68 -2.78
N ARG A 458 -4.74 -24.95 -4.06
CA ARG A 458 -3.46 -24.50 -4.65
C ARG A 458 -3.40 -22.98 -4.82
N ALA A 459 -4.51 -22.35 -5.23
CA ALA A 459 -4.62 -20.90 -5.28
C ALA A 459 -4.41 -20.29 -3.89
N ARG A 460 -4.98 -20.94 -2.85
CA ARG A 460 -4.78 -20.55 -1.45
C ARG A 460 -3.33 -20.70 -1.01
N GLY A 461 -2.67 -21.79 -1.39
CA GLY A 461 -1.25 -21.99 -1.15
C GLY A 461 -0.38 -20.90 -1.79
N ARG A 462 -0.66 -20.50 -3.05
CA ARG A 462 0.03 -19.37 -3.70
C ARG A 462 -0.21 -18.06 -2.94
N PHE A 463 -1.45 -17.80 -2.54
CA PHE A 463 -1.79 -16.60 -1.77
C PHE A 463 -1.02 -16.55 -0.44
N THR A 464 -1.04 -17.61 0.37
CA THR A 464 -0.37 -17.61 1.69
C THR A 464 1.15 -17.55 1.57
N ARG A 465 1.72 -18.16 0.52
CA ARG A 465 3.13 -18.03 0.14
C ARG A 465 3.52 -16.57 -0.08
N ASN A 466 2.73 -15.84 -0.87
CA ASN A 466 2.96 -14.44 -1.17
C ASN A 466 2.75 -13.57 0.06
N PHE A 467 1.69 -13.85 0.81
CA PHE A 467 1.28 -13.09 1.99
C PHE A 467 2.40 -12.95 3.03
N VAL A 468 3.11 -14.03 3.36
CA VAL A 468 4.15 -13.98 4.40
C VAL A 468 5.35 -13.11 4.01
N VAL A 469 5.66 -13.00 2.72
CA VAL A 469 6.75 -12.14 2.21
C VAL A 469 6.26 -10.72 2.02
N GLN A 470 5.21 -10.54 1.21
CA GLN A 470 4.63 -9.24 0.87
C GLN A 470 4.13 -8.49 2.11
N GLY A 471 3.44 -9.18 3.02
CA GLY A 471 2.95 -8.56 4.24
C GLY A 471 4.08 -8.19 5.20
N SER A 472 5.13 -9.01 5.28
CA SER A 472 6.33 -8.64 6.05
C SER A 472 7.07 -7.44 5.45
N ALA A 473 7.02 -7.27 4.12
CA ALA A 473 7.55 -6.09 3.43
C ALA A 473 6.70 -4.84 3.70
N ALA A 474 5.37 -4.96 3.69
CA ALA A 474 4.47 -3.87 4.07
C ALA A 474 4.66 -3.44 5.53
N ASP A 475 4.82 -4.40 6.44
CA ASP A 475 5.12 -4.17 7.85
C ASP A 475 6.47 -3.44 8.04
N TRP A 476 7.50 -3.80 7.26
CA TRP A 476 8.78 -3.07 7.22
C TRP A 476 8.61 -1.64 6.67
N ALA A 477 7.81 -1.46 5.62
CA ALA A 477 7.58 -0.16 5.01
C ALA A 477 6.91 0.82 6.00
N LEU A 478 5.96 0.35 6.81
CA LEU A 478 5.37 1.16 7.89
C LEU A 478 6.42 1.65 8.90
N LEU A 479 7.36 0.78 9.30
CA LEU A 479 8.45 1.15 10.20
C LEU A 479 9.40 2.17 9.55
N MET A 480 9.67 2.02 8.26
CA MET A 480 10.48 2.95 7.48
C MET A 480 9.80 4.32 7.39
N LEU A 481 8.50 4.37 7.07
CA LEU A 481 7.71 5.61 7.05
C LEU A 481 7.69 6.30 8.42
N ALA A 482 7.47 5.55 9.49
CA ALA A 482 7.48 6.09 10.85
C ALA A 482 8.87 6.64 11.25
N ALA A 483 9.95 6.00 10.79
CA ALA A 483 11.31 6.47 11.02
C ALA A 483 11.65 7.71 10.19
N LEU A 484 11.25 7.74 8.93
CA LEU A 484 11.46 8.88 8.03
C LEU A 484 10.69 10.10 8.52
N ARG A 485 9.42 9.93 8.90
CA ARG A 485 8.58 10.98 9.48
C ARG A 485 9.24 11.63 10.70
N ARG A 486 9.80 10.83 11.60
CA ARG A 486 10.51 11.34 12.78
C ARG A 486 11.80 12.07 12.40
N SER A 487 12.56 11.53 11.47
CA SER A 487 13.86 12.07 11.05
C SER A 487 13.73 13.41 10.31
N THR A 488 12.57 13.67 9.71
CA THR A 488 12.25 14.89 8.96
C THR A 488 11.40 15.90 9.76
N ALA A 489 11.02 15.60 11.01
CA ALA A 489 10.06 16.41 11.77
C ALA A 489 10.50 17.87 12.03
N GLY A 490 11.80 18.16 12.02
CA GLY A 490 12.37 19.50 12.18
C GLY A 490 12.83 20.16 10.88
N MET A 491 12.57 19.54 9.74
CA MET A 491 12.92 20.03 8.40
C MET A 491 11.71 20.74 7.77
N ARG A 492 11.94 21.50 6.69
CA ARG A 492 10.84 21.94 5.83
C ARG A 492 10.39 20.86 4.85
N ALA A 493 11.19 19.81 4.69
CA ALA A 493 10.88 18.63 3.91
C ALA A 493 9.53 17.99 4.31
N GLU A 494 8.72 17.67 3.30
CA GLU A 494 7.43 17.00 3.45
C GLU A 494 7.45 15.66 2.72
N LEU A 495 7.07 14.58 3.38
CA LEU A 495 6.75 13.33 2.71
C LEU A 495 5.41 13.52 1.98
N VAL A 496 5.42 13.38 0.66
CA VAL A 496 4.27 13.75 -0.19
C VAL A 496 3.67 12.59 -0.98
N PHE A 497 4.39 11.48 -1.10
CA PHE A 497 3.91 10.31 -1.84
C PHE A 497 4.52 9.02 -1.30
N PHE A 498 3.71 7.97 -1.30
CA PHE A 498 4.13 6.60 -0.99
C PHE A 498 3.39 5.62 -1.88
N GLN A 499 4.11 4.69 -2.49
CA GLN A 499 3.54 3.57 -3.22
C GLN A 499 4.40 2.33 -3.04
N HIS A 500 3.88 1.37 -2.27
CA HIS A 500 4.53 0.09 -1.93
C HIS A 500 5.88 0.25 -1.22
N ASP A 501 6.95 0.48 -1.97
CA ASP A 501 8.33 0.64 -1.54
C ASP A 501 9.00 1.91 -2.08
N GLU A 502 8.25 2.73 -2.83
CA GLU A 502 8.67 4.05 -3.30
C GLU A 502 8.13 5.16 -2.38
N VAL A 503 9.00 6.10 -2.00
CA VAL A 503 8.64 7.34 -1.30
C VAL A 503 9.13 8.56 -2.08
N ILE A 504 8.36 9.65 -2.01
CA ILE A 504 8.78 10.95 -2.52
C ILE A 504 8.72 11.98 -1.40
N VAL A 505 9.86 12.62 -1.13
CA VAL A 505 9.95 13.76 -0.22
C VAL A 505 10.15 15.02 -1.04
N HIS A 506 9.29 16.00 -0.85
CA HIS A 506 9.40 17.33 -1.45
C HIS A 506 10.10 18.24 -0.44
N CYS A 507 11.27 18.78 -0.80
CA CYS A 507 12.08 19.56 0.13
C CYS A 507 12.82 20.71 -0.56
N PRO A 508 13.22 21.75 0.18
CA PRO A 508 14.13 22.78 -0.32
C PRO A 508 15.44 22.17 -0.83
N VAL A 509 16.06 22.80 -1.83
CA VAL A 509 17.32 22.32 -2.43
C VAL A 509 18.41 22.09 -1.37
N GLU A 510 18.50 22.95 -0.37
CA GLU A 510 19.47 22.88 0.72
C GLU A 510 19.25 21.69 1.68
N GLU A 511 18.07 21.08 1.69
CA GLU A 511 17.73 19.94 2.56
C GLU A 511 17.89 18.58 1.86
N THR A 512 18.18 18.53 0.55
CA THR A 512 18.16 17.28 -0.24
C THR A 512 19.14 16.22 0.25
N GLU A 513 20.33 16.61 0.69
CA GLU A 513 21.32 15.68 1.25
C GLU A 513 20.89 15.11 2.60
N ALA A 514 20.32 15.97 3.46
CA ALA A 514 19.80 15.56 4.76
C ALA A 514 18.62 14.60 4.62
N VAL A 515 17.71 14.88 3.68
CA VAL A 515 16.58 13.99 3.34
C VAL A 515 17.06 12.66 2.78
N THR A 516 18.02 12.67 1.86
CA THR A 516 18.59 11.43 1.28
C THR A 516 19.22 10.56 2.36
N ARG A 517 19.94 11.16 3.30
CA ARG A 517 20.50 10.46 4.46
C ARG A 517 19.39 9.90 5.37
N ALA A 518 18.38 10.71 5.68
CA ALA A 518 17.25 10.30 6.50
C ALA A 518 16.51 9.08 5.93
N ILE A 519 16.32 9.00 4.61
CA ILE A 519 15.69 7.84 3.95
C ILE A 519 16.53 6.57 4.15
N ARG A 520 17.85 6.64 3.92
CA ARG A 520 18.77 5.50 4.09
C ARG A 520 18.81 5.02 5.55
N GLU A 521 18.88 5.97 6.48
CA GLU A 521 18.88 5.68 7.91
C GLU A 521 17.54 5.10 8.37
N ALA A 522 16.42 5.61 7.86
CA ALA A 522 15.08 5.10 8.13
C ALA A 522 14.92 3.64 7.66
N GLY A 523 15.39 3.30 6.46
CA GLY A 523 15.39 1.92 5.97
C GLY A 523 16.22 0.97 6.83
N THR A 524 17.42 1.43 7.21
CA THR A 524 18.32 0.66 8.10
C THR A 524 17.70 0.46 9.48
N LEU A 525 17.09 1.50 10.04
CA LEU A 525 16.40 1.43 11.33
C LEU A 525 15.18 0.50 11.26
N ALA A 526 14.38 0.58 10.19
CA ALA A 526 13.24 -0.30 9.97
C ALA A 526 13.67 -1.77 9.91
N GLY A 527 14.76 -2.07 9.21
CA GLY A 527 15.36 -3.41 9.16
C GLY A 527 15.74 -3.92 10.55
N ARG A 528 16.43 -3.09 11.35
CA ARG A 528 16.80 -3.45 12.74
C ARG A 528 15.60 -3.61 13.67
N LEU A 529 14.61 -2.74 13.57
CA LEU A 529 13.39 -2.80 14.40
C LEU A 529 12.57 -4.06 14.07
N ALA A 530 12.40 -4.37 12.79
CA ALA A 530 11.64 -5.53 12.36
C ALA A 530 12.37 -6.83 12.66
N PHE A 531 13.64 -6.93 12.23
CA PHE A 531 14.36 -8.19 12.14
C PHE A 531 15.52 -8.32 13.15
N GLY A 532 15.71 -7.35 14.05
CA GLY A 532 16.84 -7.37 14.98
C GLY A 532 18.19 -7.26 14.25
N ASP A 533 19.23 -7.81 14.86
CA ASP A 533 20.55 -7.84 14.24
C ASP A 533 20.57 -8.82 13.06
N THR A 534 20.96 -8.32 11.89
CA THR A 534 20.96 -9.09 10.64
C THR A 534 21.95 -8.47 9.64
N PRO A 535 22.72 -9.28 8.89
CA PRO A 535 23.56 -8.79 7.80
C PRO A 535 22.76 -8.29 6.58
N VAL A 536 21.45 -8.57 6.51
CA VAL A 536 20.59 -8.15 5.39
C VAL A 536 20.54 -6.62 5.30
N ARG A 537 20.89 -6.07 4.13
CA ARG A 537 20.77 -4.63 3.85
C ARG A 537 19.44 -4.32 3.19
N PHE A 538 18.94 -3.09 3.41
CA PHE A 538 17.74 -2.54 2.76
C PHE A 538 18.08 -1.21 2.07
N PRO A 539 18.82 -1.25 0.95
CA PRO A 539 19.26 -0.05 0.25
C PRO A 539 18.13 0.61 -0.55
N PHE A 540 18.38 1.86 -0.93
CA PHE A 540 17.49 2.66 -1.78
C PHE A 540 18.26 3.19 -2.99
N THR A 541 17.64 3.09 -4.16
CA THR A 541 17.96 3.93 -5.31
C THR A 541 17.28 5.29 -5.11
N VAL A 542 18.06 6.37 -5.12
CA VAL A 542 17.58 7.73 -4.85
C VAL A 542 17.90 8.65 -6.02
N ALA A 543 16.91 9.41 -6.48
CA ALA A 543 17.07 10.48 -7.46
C ALA A 543 16.57 11.80 -6.88
N VAL A 544 17.36 12.87 -7.05
CA VAL A 544 16.99 14.23 -6.67
C VAL A 544 16.68 15.01 -7.94
N VAL A 545 15.42 15.34 -8.15
CA VAL A 545 14.92 15.88 -9.43
C VAL A 545 13.98 17.05 -9.25
N GLU A 546 13.86 17.87 -10.28
CA GLU A 546 12.82 18.90 -10.34
C GLU A 546 11.48 18.32 -10.80
N ARG A 547 11.50 17.39 -11.77
CA ARG A 547 10.31 16.70 -12.25
C ARG A 547 10.40 15.21 -12.00
N TYR A 548 9.30 14.60 -11.56
CA TYR A 548 9.28 13.17 -11.26
C TYR A 548 9.56 12.29 -12.50
N ALA A 549 9.25 12.77 -13.70
CA ALA A 549 9.59 12.08 -14.94
C ALA A 549 11.10 11.85 -15.14
N ASP A 550 11.96 12.63 -14.47
CA ASP A 550 13.41 12.55 -14.56
C ASP A 550 14.03 11.59 -13.52
N ALA A 551 13.22 11.07 -12.58
CA ALA A 551 13.72 10.27 -11.46
C ALA A 551 14.16 8.85 -11.86
N LYS A 552 13.73 8.34 -13.01
CA LYS A 552 14.02 7.00 -13.55
C LYS A 552 13.85 6.93 -15.07
#